data_AF-A0A150J0M5-F1
#
_entry.id   AF-A0A150J0M5-F1
#
_cell.length_a   1.000
_cell.length_b   1.000
_cell.length_c   1.000
_cell.angle_alpha   90.00
_cell.angle_beta   90.00
_cell.angle_gamma   90.00
#
_symmetry.space_group_name_H-M   'P 1'
#
loop_
_entity.id
_entity.type
_entity.pdbx_description
1 polymer ?
#
loop_
_entity_poly.entity_id
_entity_poly.type
_entity_poly.pdbx_seq_one_letter_code
_entity_poly.pdbx_strand_id
1 'polypeptide(L)'
;MMNVPPEISLEMDLAKMLAKLEIISELSDKDFTILRMIRTGLASLSVDEDIAKGELASSITIGMYLKPHIVHVVGYSEAYNVATPEVIIESSKIAKGVIKNCLKGLPGIEDNKRIIKRKEEILKDTKLILENIASFTESDDPLTSSSALFKAVQSGLMDAENLKGFNPAKGEIKTAVIDGMVQCVDRDTGEVISEEERIKQLDI
;
A
#
# COMPACT_ATOMS: atom_id res chain seq x y z
N MET A 1 -3.03 4.87 -0.87
CA MET A 1 -2.54 5.76 0.19
C MET A 1 -1.03 5.66 0.25
N MET A 2 -0.34 6.75 -0.02
CA MET A 2 1.12 6.83 0.10
C MET A 2 1.53 6.88 1.58
N ASN A 3 2.78 6.56 1.88
CA ASN A 3 3.40 6.67 3.20
C ASN A 3 2.68 5.87 4.29
N VAL A 4 2.23 4.65 3.96
CA VAL A 4 1.61 3.74 4.93
C VAL A 4 2.39 2.43 4.99
N PRO A 5 2.99 2.07 6.14
CA PRO A 5 3.05 2.84 7.41
C PRO A 5 3.98 4.08 7.31
N PRO A 6 3.98 5.00 8.29
CA PRO A 6 4.81 6.22 8.26
C PRO A 6 6.30 5.97 8.07
N GLU A 7 6.81 4.85 8.59
CA GLU A 7 8.22 4.47 8.57
C GLU A 7 8.66 3.88 7.21
N ILE A 8 7.72 3.65 6.27
CA ILE A 8 8.07 3.18 4.93
C ILE A 8 8.87 4.26 4.19
N SER A 9 9.96 3.86 3.55
CA SER A 9 10.71 4.76 2.69
C SER A 9 9.93 5.07 1.42
N LEU A 10 10.13 6.27 0.87
CA LEU A 10 9.47 6.71 -0.36
C LEU A 10 9.72 5.77 -1.54
N GLU A 11 10.94 5.21 -1.62
CA GLU A 11 11.34 4.28 -2.66
C GLU A 11 10.57 2.95 -2.58
N MET A 12 10.47 2.38 -1.38
CA MET A 12 9.74 1.11 -1.17
C MET A 12 8.23 1.29 -1.25
N ASP A 13 7.72 2.46 -0.85
CA ASP A 13 6.31 2.80 -1.01
C ASP A 13 5.94 2.92 -2.49
N LEU A 14 6.80 3.53 -3.30
CA LEU A 14 6.61 3.60 -4.74
C LEU A 14 6.65 2.21 -5.38
N ALA A 15 7.59 1.36 -4.99
CA ALA A 15 7.64 -0.03 -5.46
C ALA A 15 6.34 -0.80 -5.14
N LYS A 16 5.84 -0.68 -3.90
CA LYS A 16 4.55 -1.24 -3.48
C LYS A 16 3.40 -0.74 -4.34
N MET A 17 3.36 0.56 -4.64
CA MET A 17 2.28 1.12 -5.44
C MET A 17 2.35 0.75 -6.92
N LEU A 18 3.56 0.64 -7.49
CA LEU A 18 3.75 0.15 -8.85
C LEU A 18 3.32 -1.32 -8.97
N ALA A 19 3.64 -2.17 -8.00
CA ALA A 19 3.18 -3.56 -7.98
C ALA A 19 1.65 -3.64 -7.92
N LYS A 20 1.01 -2.84 -7.06
CA LYS A 20 -0.45 -2.74 -7.02
C LYS A 20 -1.03 -2.30 -8.35
N LEU A 21 -0.44 -1.30 -9.00
CA LEU A 21 -0.91 -0.80 -10.28
C LEU A 21 -0.81 -1.88 -11.37
N GLU A 22 0.28 -2.65 -11.38
CA GLU A 22 0.48 -3.74 -12.34
C GLU A 22 -0.59 -4.82 -12.21
N ILE A 23 -0.85 -5.30 -10.98
CA ILE A 23 -1.89 -6.32 -10.73
C ILE A 23 -3.27 -5.81 -11.12
N ILE A 24 -3.66 -4.61 -10.67
CA ILE A 24 -5.02 -4.11 -10.98
C ILE A 24 -5.17 -3.81 -12.47
N SER A 25 -4.10 -3.45 -13.18
CA SER A 25 -4.13 -3.16 -14.61
C SER A 25 -4.54 -4.36 -15.46
N GLU A 26 -4.38 -5.58 -14.95
CA GLU A 26 -4.88 -6.81 -15.59
C GLU A 26 -6.41 -6.84 -15.69
N LEU A 27 -7.12 -6.11 -14.83
CA LEU A 27 -8.58 -5.99 -14.86
C LEU A 27 -9.09 -5.02 -15.93
N SER A 28 -8.21 -4.23 -16.56
CA SER A 28 -8.61 -3.23 -17.55
C SER A 28 -8.76 -3.84 -18.94
N ASP A 29 -9.88 -3.58 -19.58
CA ASP A 29 -10.14 -3.95 -20.97
C ASP A 29 -10.94 -2.85 -21.70
N LYS A 30 -11.55 -3.18 -22.84
CA LYS A 30 -12.37 -2.25 -23.63
C LYS A 30 -13.64 -1.77 -22.90
N ASP A 31 -14.12 -2.54 -21.93
CA ASP A 31 -15.38 -2.32 -21.22
C ASP A 31 -15.12 -1.87 -19.75
N PHE A 32 -13.89 -2.05 -19.23
CA PHE A 32 -13.49 -1.67 -17.88
C PHE A 32 -12.29 -0.71 -17.84
N THR A 33 -12.55 0.54 -17.42
CA THR A 33 -11.52 1.59 -17.27
C THR A 33 -11.14 1.81 -15.81
N ILE A 34 -9.84 1.77 -15.52
CA ILE A 34 -9.32 1.99 -14.16
C ILE A 34 -9.01 3.47 -13.91
N LEU A 35 -9.66 4.04 -12.90
CA LEU A 35 -9.34 5.38 -12.40
C LEU A 35 -8.47 5.32 -11.15
N ARG A 36 -7.20 5.70 -11.31
CA ARG A 36 -6.23 5.90 -10.22
C ARG A 36 -6.53 7.14 -9.37
N MET A 37 -6.69 6.95 -8.07
CA MET A 37 -6.67 8.01 -7.05
C MET A 37 -5.48 7.81 -6.11
N ILE A 38 -4.70 8.86 -5.85
CA ILE A 38 -3.72 8.89 -4.76
C ILE A 38 -4.19 9.75 -3.60
N ARG A 39 -3.66 9.47 -2.41
CA ARG A 39 -3.91 10.21 -1.17
C ARG A 39 -2.74 10.00 -0.22
N THR A 40 -2.35 11.05 0.51
CA THR A 40 -1.37 10.94 1.61
C THR A 40 -1.92 10.09 2.75
N GLY A 41 -1.06 9.27 3.35
CA GLY A 41 -1.37 8.50 4.55
C GLY A 41 -1.63 9.43 5.73
N LEU A 42 -2.75 9.24 6.42
CA LEU A 42 -3.12 10.13 7.53
C LEU A 42 -2.15 10.01 8.69
N ALA A 43 -1.77 8.78 9.03
CA ALA A 43 -0.85 8.49 10.12
C ALA A 43 0.59 8.97 9.84
N SER A 44 0.92 9.37 8.61
CA SER A 44 2.28 9.79 8.24
C SER A 44 2.50 11.29 8.32
N LEU A 45 1.49 12.07 8.75
CA LEU A 45 1.63 13.50 8.95
C LEU A 45 2.07 13.79 10.39
N SER A 46 3.00 14.72 10.54
CA SER A 46 3.46 15.22 11.82
C SER A 46 2.40 16.06 12.53
N VAL A 47 2.49 16.13 13.86
CA VAL A 47 1.74 17.10 14.67
C VAL A 47 2.30 18.53 14.55
N ASP A 48 3.52 18.67 14.04
CA ASP A 48 4.12 19.94 13.68
C ASP A 48 3.62 20.36 12.28
N GLU A 49 2.99 21.53 12.22
CA GLU A 49 2.33 22.02 11.02
C GLU A 49 3.27 22.23 9.84
N ASP A 50 4.44 22.81 10.07
CA ASP A 50 5.38 23.14 9.00
C ASP A 50 6.00 21.86 8.44
N ILE A 51 6.27 20.88 9.30
CA ILE A 51 6.71 19.55 8.90
C ILE A 51 5.60 18.83 8.10
N ALA A 52 4.37 18.83 8.60
CA ALA A 52 3.24 18.17 7.96
C ALA A 52 2.95 18.72 6.55
N LYS A 53 3.11 20.03 6.34
CA LYS A 53 3.03 20.66 5.02
C LYS A 53 4.09 20.12 4.06
N GLY A 54 5.31 19.92 4.54
CA GLY A 54 6.41 19.30 3.78
C GLY A 54 6.13 17.84 3.44
N GLU A 55 5.64 17.06 4.41
CA GLU A 55 5.28 15.65 4.23
C GLU A 55 4.12 15.46 3.25
N LEU A 56 3.08 16.31 3.34
CA LEU A 56 1.99 16.37 2.38
C LEU A 56 2.52 16.60 0.96
N ALA A 57 3.40 17.57 0.79
CA ALA A 57 4.00 17.87 -0.51
C ALA A 57 4.86 16.71 -1.05
N SER A 58 5.67 16.09 -0.19
CA SER A 58 6.52 14.95 -0.51
C SER A 58 5.71 13.73 -0.95
N SER A 59 4.69 13.36 -0.17
CA SER A 59 3.76 12.27 -0.46
C SER A 59 3.08 12.44 -1.82
N ILE A 60 2.56 13.63 -2.12
CA ILE A 60 1.94 13.93 -3.41
C ILE A 60 2.98 13.79 -4.53
N THR A 61 4.19 14.30 -4.35
CA THR A 61 5.27 14.21 -5.35
C THR A 61 5.55 12.75 -5.72
N ILE A 62 5.72 11.88 -4.72
CA ILE A 62 5.94 10.45 -4.98
C ILE A 62 4.71 9.80 -5.62
N GLY A 63 3.51 10.13 -5.15
CA GLY A 63 2.28 9.62 -5.75
C GLY A 63 2.10 10.01 -7.22
N MET A 64 2.66 11.12 -7.67
CA MET A 64 2.58 11.56 -9.08
C MET A 64 3.30 10.62 -10.05
N TYR A 65 4.26 9.79 -9.58
CA TYR A 65 4.86 8.73 -10.40
C TYR A 65 3.84 7.70 -10.89
N LEU A 66 2.72 7.53 -10.17
CA LEU A 66 1.63 6.62 -10.55
C LEU A 66 0.73 7.19 -11.65
N LYS A 67 0.98 8.44 -12.09
CA LYS A 67 0.19 9.19 -13.07
C LYS A 67 -1.31 9.19 -12.71
N PRO A 68 -1.68 9.63 -11.50
CA PRO A 68 -3.07 9.55 -11.02
C PRO A 68 -4.03 10.40 -11.84
N HIS A 69 -5.29 9.99 -11.93
CA HIS A 69 -6.36 10.83 -12.46
C HIS A 69 -6.91 11.76 -11.37
N ILE A 70 -6.87 11.32 -10.11
CA ILE A 70 -7.39 12.05 -8.96
C ILE A 70 -6.31 12.14 -7.89
N VAL A 71 -6.04 13.34 -7.41
CA VAL A 71 -5.24 13.57 -6.19
C VAL A 71 -6.20 13.99 -5.08
N HIS A 72 -6.45 13.10 -4.13
CA HIS A 72 -7.22 13.41 -2.95
C HIS A 72 -6.35 14.20 -1.98
N VAL A 73 -6.68 15.48 -1.79
CA VAL A 73 -5.97 16.38 -0.87
C VAL A 73 -6.53 16.18 0.54
N VAL A 74 -5.68 15.77 1.46
CA VAL A 74 -5.98 15.73 2.91
C VAL A 74 -5.56 17.04 3.55
N GLY A 75 -6.13 17.38 4.70
CA GLY A 75 -5.64 18.50 5.50
C GLY A 75 -4.27 18.18 6.09
N TYR A 76 -3.31 19.10 6.00
CA TYR A 76 -2.01 18.92 6.68
C TYR A 76 -2.18 18.80 8.21
N SER A 77 -3.31 19.26 8.76
CA SER A 77 -3.58 19.26 10.20
C SER A 77 -3.99 17.90 10.78
N GLU A 78 -4.16 16.87 9.95
CA GLU A 78 -4.87 15.63 10.33
C GLU A 78 -4.38 15.01 11.64
N ALA A 79 -3.07 15.05 11.89
CA ALA A 79 -2.46 14.42 13.05
C ALA A 79 -2.80 15.11 14.38
N TYR A 80 -3.26 16.37 14.36
CA TYR A 80 -3.43 17.17 15.57
C TYR A 80 -4.73 17.97 15.65
N ASN A 81 -5.42 18.23 14.53
CA ASN A 81 -6.67 19.00 14.52
C ASN A 81 -7.57 18.67 13.31
N VAL A 82 -8.88 18.85 13.51
CA VAL A 82 -9.87 18.78 12.42
C VAL A 82 -9.55 19.85 11.37
N ALA A 83 -9.56 19.46 10.10
CA ALA A 83 -9.29 20.36 9.00
C ALA A 83 -10.38 21.44 8.88
N THR A 84 -10.02 22.70 9.12
CA THR A 84 -10.89 23.86 8.89
C THR A 84 -10.91 24.23 7.41
N PRO A 85 -11.85 25.09 6.96
CA PRO A 85 -11.85 25.59 5.59
C PRO A 85 -10.49 26.19 5.14
N GLU A 86 -9.79 26.88 6.04
CA GLU A 86 -8.49 27.49 5.79
C GLU A 86 -7.42 26.42 5.54
N VAL A 87 -7.36 25.38 6.40
CA VAL A 87 -6.45 24.23 6.23
C VAL A 87 -6.69 23.55 4.88
N ILE A 88 -7.95 23.36 4.48
CA ILE A 88 -8.29 22.75 3.19
C ILE A 88 -7.83 23.61 2.02
N ILE A 89 -8.06 24.93 2.07
CA ILE A 89 -7.62 25.87 1.03
C ILE A 89 -6.09 25.86 0.90
N GLU A 90 -5.37 25.89 2.01
CA GLU A 90 -3.91 25.87 2.03
C GLU A 90 -3.34 24.54 1.54
N SER A 91 -3.85 23.42 2.04
CA SER A 91 -3.46 22.08 1.57
C SER A 91 -3.69 21.93 0.07
N SER A 92 -4.81 22.47 -0.45
CA SER A 92 -5.13 22.48 -1.88
C SER A 92 -4.15 23.34 -2.70
N LYS A 93 -3.71 24.47 -2.17
CA LYS A 93 -2.69 25.33 -2.83
C LYS A 93 -1.34 24.61 -2.88
N ILE A 94 -0.93 23.95 -1.79
CA ILE A 94 0.30 23.14 -1.75
C ILE A 94 0.23 22.03 -2.80
N ALA A 95 -0.84 21.23 -2.78
CA ALA A 95 -1.06 20.15 -3.74
C ALA A 95 -1.01 20.66 -5.18
N LYS A 96 -1.69 21.77 -5.49
CA LYS A 96 -1.68 22.38 -6.82
C LYS A 96 -0.28 22.80 -7.28
N GLY A 97 0.52 23.38 -6.37
CA GLY A 97 1.90 23.75 -6.65
C GLY A 97 2.78 22.54 -6.99
N VAL A 98 2.68 21.48 -6.17
CA VAL A 98 3.39 20.21 -6.38
C VAL A 98 3.00 19.56 -7.70
N ILE A 99 1.70 19.38 -7.94
CA ILE A 99 1.18 18.77 -9.18
C ILE A 99 1.65 19.56 -10.40
N LYS A 100 1.57 20.90 -10.37
CA LYS A 100 2.05 21.76 -11.46
C LYS A 100 3.52 21.53 -11.76
N ASN A 101 4.36 21.28 -10.76
CA ASN A 101 5.78 20.99 -10.98
C ASN A 101 5.99 19.58 -11.52
N CYS A 102 5.33 18.57 -10.94
CA CYS A 102 5.43 17.19 -11.41
C CYS A 102 4.98 17.04 -12.88
N LEU A 103 3.97 17.80 -13.30
CA LEU A 103 3.50 17.81 -14.70
C LEU A 103 4.53 18.39 -15.69
N LYS A 104 5.53 19.15 -15.23
CA LYS A 104 6.65 19.59 -16.09
C LYS A 104 7.69 18.49 -16.30
N GLY A 105 7.62 17.41 -15.54
CA GLY A 105 8.57 16.30 -15.54
C GLY A 105 8.94 15.87 -14.14
N LEU A 106 9.17 14.56 -13.99
CA LEU A 106 9.78 13.95 -12.82
C LEU A 106 11.08 13.27 -13.24
N PRO A 107 12.07 13.13 -12.34
CA PRO A 107 13.24 12.30 -12.60
C PRO A 107 12.84 10.87 -12.96
N GLY A 108 13.50 10.27 -13.95
CA GLY A 108 13.29 8.86 -14.31
C GLY A 108 13.65 7.92 -13.16
N ILE A 109 12.88 6.84 -13.03
CA ILE A 109 13.04 5.80 -12.00
C ILE A 109 13.07 4.38 -12.58
N GLU A 110 12.98 4.28 -13.91
CA GLU A 110 12.79 3.04 -14.66
C GLU A 110 13.94 2.06 -14.45
N ASP A 111 15.17 2.58 -14.30
CA ASP A 111 16.38 1.77 -14.07
C ASP A 111 16.74 1.63 -12.58
N ASN A 112 15.86 2.09 -11.67
CA ASN A 112 16.11 1.94 -10.24
C ASN A 112 15.94 0.48 -9.81
N LYS A 113 17.09 -0.20 -9.66
CA LYS A 113 17.16 -1.62 -9.28
C LYS A 113 16.48 -1.95 -7.95
N ARG A 114 16.46 -1.03 -6.97
CA ARG A 114 15.82 -1.28 -5.67
C ARG A 114 14.30 -1.26 -5.80
N ILE A 115 13.75 -0.30 -6.54
CA ILE A 115 12.31 -0.23 -6.84
C ILE A 115 11.88 -1.46 -7.62
N ILE A 116 12.60 -1.79 -8.69
CA ILE A 116 12.28 -2.95 -9.54
C ILE A 116 12.30 -4.23 -8.70
N LYS A 117 13.40 -4.49 -7.97
CA LYS A 117 13.51 -5.69 -7.14
C LYS A 117 12.35 -5.81 -6.16
N ARG A 118 12.04 -4.74 -5.42
CA ARG A 118 10.94 -4.78 -4.44
C ARG A 118 9.58 -4.96 -5.09
N LYS A 119 9.34 -4.34 -6.25
CA LYS A 119 8.09 -4.52 -7.01
C LYS A 119 7.91 -5.99 -7.40
N GLU A 120 8.94 -6.62 -7.95
CA GLU A 120 8.91 -8.03 -8.37
C GLU A 120 8.71 -9.00 -7.19
N GLU A 121 9.32 -8.73 -6.04
CA GLU A 121 9.07 -9.49 -4.81
C GLU A 121 7.59 -9.46 -4.42
N ILE A 122 6.98 -8.25 -4.39
CA ILE A 122 5.57 -8.09 -4.03
C ILE A 122 4.66 -8.80 -5.03
N LEU A 123 4.96 -8.74 -6.33
CA LEU A 123 4.19 -9.43 -7.37
C LEU A 123 4.24 -10.95 -7.18
N LYS A 124 5.44 -11.49 -6.93
CA LYS A 124 5.65 -12.92 -6.67
C LYS A 124 4.85 -13.39 -5.44
N ASP A 125 4.99 -12.68 -4.32
CA ASP A 125 4.30 -13.03 -3.07
C ASP A 125 2.78 -12.91 -3.22
N THR A 126 2.31 -11.85 -3.90
CA THR A 126 0.87 -11.67 -4.14
C THR A 126 0.30 -12.77 -5.02
N LYS A 127 1.01 -13.20 -6.06
CA LYS A 127 0.58 -14.32 -6.90
C LYS A 127 0.44 -15.61 -6.10
N LEU A 128 1.42 -15.91 -5.24
CA LEU A 128 1.38 -17.08 -4.36
C LEU A 128 0.16 -17.04 -3.42
N ILE A 129 -0.15 -15.87 -2.84
CA ILE A 129 -1.35 -15.70 -2.01
C ILE A 129 -2.62 -15.95 -2.82
N LEU A 130 -2.75 -15.33 -4.01
CA LEU A 130 -3.93 -15.48 -4.87
C LEU A 130 -4.15 -16.93 -5.32
N GLU A 131 -3.07 -17.66 -5.64
CA GLU A 131 -3.13 -19.09 -5.99
C GLU A 131 -3.65 -19.94 -4.82
N ASN A 132 -3.18 -19.66 -3.59
CA ASN A 132 -3.68 -20.36 -2.40
C ASN A 132 -5.16 -20.02 -2.11
N ILE A 133 -5.56 -18.75 -2.25
CA ILE A 133 -6.98 -18.37 -2.14
C ILE A 133 -7.81 -19.13 -3.18
N ALA A 134 -7.30 -19.23 -4.41
CA ALA A 134 -8.00 -19.91 -5.48
C ALA A 134 -8.22 -21.40 -5.19
N SER A 135 -7.26 -22.07 -4.56
CA SER A 135 -7.38 -23.49 -4.18
C SER A 135 -8.40 -23.80 -3.08
N PHE A 136 -8.99 -22.78 -2.43
CA PHE A 136 -10.00 -22.99 -1.40
C PHE A 136 -11.40 -23.29 -1.94
N THR A 137 -11.59 -23.25 -3.26
CA THR A 137 -12.89 -23.44 -3.89
C THR A 137 -12.75 -24.04 -5.28
N GLU A 138 -13.75 -24.81 -5.70
CA GLU A 138 -13.87 -25.34 -7.07
C GLU A 138 -14.64 -24.37 -7.99
N SER A 139 -14.83 -23.12 -7.56
CA SER A 139 -15.55 -22.11 -8.33
C SER A 139 -14.75 -21.65 -9.54
N ASP A 140 -15.43 -21.44 -10.67
CA ASP A 140 -14.84 -20.87 -11.89
C ASP A 140 -14.27 -19.45 -11.68
N ASP A 141 -14.75 -18.71 -10.66
CA ASP A 141 -14.22 -17.41 -10.25
C ASP A 141 -13.88 -17.43 -8.75
N PRO A 142 -12.74 -18.01 -8.40
CA PRO A 142 -12.46 -18.35 -7.02
C PRO A 142 -12.10 -17.11 -6.16
N LEU A 143 -11.65 -16.02 -6.79
CA LEU A 143 -11.28 -14.78 -6.09
C LEU A 143 -12.50 -13.92 -5.69
N THR A 144 -13.69 -14.23 -6.22
CA THR A 144 -14.96 -13.61 -5.78
C THR A 144 -15.77 -14.53 -4.87
N SER A 145 -15.31 -15.76 -4.65
CA SER A 145 -15.98 -16.75 -3.80
C SER A 145 -15.92 -16.36 -2.32
N SER A 146 -17.09 -16.12 -1.72
CA SER A 146 -17.19 -15.75 -0.30
C SER A 146 -16.61 -16.80 0.64
N SER A 147 -16.74 -18.09 0.31
CA SER A 147 -16.16 -19.18 1.10
C SER A 147 -14.63 -19.22 1.00
N ALA A 148 -14.06 -18.98 -0.18
CA ALA A 148 -12.61 -18.90 -0.36
C ALA A 148 -12.02 -17.72 0.40
N LEU A 149 -12.63 -16.54 0.28
CA LEU A 149 -12.20 -15.32 0.99
C LEU A 149 -12.35 -15.47 2.52
N PHE A 150 -13.44 -16.09 2.98
CA PHE A 150 -13.61 -16.41 4.40
C PHE A 150 -12.51 -17.35 4.90
N LYS A 151 -12.22 -18.44 4.16
CA LYS A 151 -11.16 -19.40 4.52
C LYS A 151 -9.79 -18.74 4.52
N ALA A 152 -9.52 -17.82 3.60
CA ALA A 152 -8.26 -17.07 3.56
C ALA A 152 -8.02 -16.21 4.79
N VAL A 153 -9.07 -15.53 5.28
CA VAL A 153 -8.99 -14.76 6.54
C VAL A 153 -8.89 -15.70 7.74
N GLN A 154 -9.72 -16.75 7.77
CA GLN A 154 -9.78 -17.71 8.87
C GLN A 154 -8.45 -18.46 9.06
N SER A 155 -7.79 -18.82 7.97
CA SER A 155 -6.53 -19.56 8.01
C SER A 155 -5.32 -18.70 8.33
N GLY A 156 -5.44 -17.37 8.22
CA GLY A 156 -4.32 -16.43 8.32
C GLY A 156 -3.55 -16.25 7.00
N LEU A 157 -4.04 -16.77 5.88
CA LEU A 157 -3.46 -16.48 4.57
C LEU A 157 -3.60 -14.98 4.25
N MET A 158 -4.79 -14.41 4.50
CA MET A 158 -5.03 -12.97 4.53
C MET A 158 -5.13 -12.49 5.98
N ASP A 159 -4.03 -11.98 6.52
CA ASP A 159 -3.94 -11.57 7.92
C ASP A 159 -3.32 -10.18 8.10
N ALA A 160 -3.51 -9.58 9.26
CA ALA A 160 -2.84 -8.35 9.68
C ALA A 160 -2.75 -8.27 11.21
N GLU A 161 -1.68 -7.66 11.74
CA GLU A 161 -1.45 -7.58 13.19
C GLU A 161 -2.62 -6.99 13.97
N ASN A 162 -3.30 -5.98 13.41
CA ASN A 162 -4.41 -5.29 14.05
C ASN A 162 -5.72 -6.10 14.01
N LEU A 163 -5.74 -7.29 13.40
CA LEU A 163 -6.88 -8.20 13.44
C LEU A 163 -6.87 -9.12 14.67
N LYS A 164 -5.83 -9.06 15.51
CA LYS A 164 -5.73 -9.88 16.71
C LYS A 164 -6.94 -9.69 17.62
N GLY A 165 -7.62 -10.79 17.93
CA GLY A 165 -8.84 -10.80 18.74
C GLY A 165 -10.13 -10.60 17.94
N PHE A 166 -10.06 -10.46 16.61
CA PHE A 166 -11.22 -10.37 15.73
C PHE A 166 -11.50 -11.71 15.04
N ASN A 167 -12.53 -12.44 15.45
CA ASN A 167 -12.98 -13.67 14.78
C ASN A 167 -13.64 -13.31 13.43
N PRO A 168 -13.26 -13.89 12.28
CA PRO A 168 -12.48 -15.12 12.09
C PRO A 168 -10.96 -14.97 11.88
N ALA A 169 -10.42 -13.76 11.87
CA ALA A 169 -9.00 -13.54 11.59
C ALA A 169 -8.09 -14.06 12.71
N LYS A 170 -6.92 -14.59 12.33
CA LYS A 170 -5.90 -15.03 13.30
C LYS A 170 -5.23 -13.83 13.99
N GLY A 171 -4.84 -12.80 13.24
CA GLY A 171 -4.07 -11.67 13.74
C GLY A 171 -2.71 -12.08 14.30
N GLU A 172 -2.14 -13.15 13.75
CA GLU A 172 -0.91 -13.78 14.23
C GLU A 172 0.31 -13.39 13.40
N ILE A 173 0.10 -12.95 12.15
CA ILE A 173 1.18 -12.43 11.30
C ILE A 173 1.96 -11.35 12.05
N LYS A 174 3.29 -11.37 11.92
CA LYS A 174 4.17 -10.33 12.45
C LYS A 174 4.90 -9.62 11.34
N THR A 175 4.94 -8.30 11.45
CA THR A 175 5.59 -7.44 10.48
C THR A 175 6.54 -6.46 11.15
N ALA A 176 7.58 -6.08 10.43
CA ALA A 176 8.51 -5.04 10.85
C ALA A 176 8.90 -4.19 9.65
N VAL A 177 9.24 -2.93 9.90
CA VAL A 177 9.84 -2.08 8.88
C VAL A 177 11.35 -2.27 8.90
N ILE A 178 11.88 -2.94 7.88
CA ILE A 178 13.30 -3.27 7.72
C ILE A 178 13.74 -2.73 6.36
N ASP A 179 14.87 -2.01 6.32
CA ASP A 179 15.39 -1.34 5.12
C ASP A 179 14.37 -0.44 4.39
N GLY A 180 13.47 0.17 5.17
CA GLY A 180 12.45 1.08 4.68
C GLY A 180 11.27 0.40 3.99
N MET A 181 11.09 -0.91 4.14
CA MET A 181 9.95 -1.69 3.64
C MET A 181 9.31 -2.52 4.74
N VAL A 182 8.00 -2.76 4.63
CA VAL A 182 7.30 -3.70 5.52
C VAL A 182 7.66 -5.13 5.10
N GLN A 183 8.18 -5.91 6.03
CA GLN A 183 8.57 -7.31 5.88
C GLN A 183 7.80 -8.17 6.88
N CYS A 184 7.48 -9.41 6.49
CA CYS A 184 7.00 -10.41 7.44
C CYS A 184 8.19 -10.96 8.23
N VAL A 185 8.02 -11.10 9.55
CA VAL A 185 9.08 -11.58 10.44
C VAL A 185 8.57 -12.75 11.28
N ASP A 186 9.46 -13.68 11.58
CA ASP A 186 9.22 -14.71 12.57
C ASP A 186 9.01 -14.07 13.95
N ARG A 187 8.03 -14.59 14.71
CA ARG A 187 7.63 -13.99 15.98
C ARG A 187 8.66 -14.17 17.09
N ASP A 188 9.40 -15.27 17.06
CA ASP A 188 10.31 -15.67 18.12
C ASP A 188 11.74 -15.19 17.83
N THR A 189 12.18 -15.28 16.57
CA THR A 189 13.53 -14.86 16.17
C THR A 189 13.60 -13.41 15.71
N GLY A 190 12.50 -12.84 15.19
CA GLY A 190 12.49 -11.53 14.56
C GLY A 190 13.16 -11.50 13.18
N GLU A 191 13.56 -12.66 12.64
CA GLU A 191 14.15 -12.76 11.31
C GLU A 191 13.10 -12.62 10.22
N VAL A 192 13.49 -12.08 9.08
CA VAL A 192 12.60 -11.97 7.91
C VAL A 192 12.29 -13.37 7.40
N ILE A 193 11.00 -13.65 7.19
CA ILE A 193 10.52 -14.88 6.57
C ILE A 193 9.91 -14.58 5.20
N SER A 194 10.14 -15.48 4.25
CA SER A 194 9.51 -15.39 2.94
C SER A 194 8.02 -15.74 3.02
N GLU A 195 7.25 -15.27 2.04
CA GLU A 195 5.82 -15.59 1.96
C GLU A 195 5.57 -17.09 1.80
N GLU A 196 6.47 -17.80 1.11
CA GLU A 196 6.41 -19.26 0.97
C GLU A 196 6.63 -19.98 2.31
N GLU A 197 7.59 -19.53 3.13
CA GLU A 197 7.82 -20.07 4.47
C GLU A 197 6.63 -19.77 5.38
N ARG A 198 6.11 -18.53 5.35
CA ARG A 198 4.94 -18.11 6.12
C ARG A 198 3.73 -18.98 5.80
N ILE A 199 3.44 -19.20 4.51
CA ILE A 199 2.31 -20.01 4.06
C ILE A 199 2.46 -21.47 4.50
N LYS A 200 3.67 -22.05 4.44
CA LYS A 200 3.94 -23.42 4.93
C LYS A 200 3.69 -23.62 6.42
N GLN A 201 3.73 -22.54 7.21
CA GLN A 201 3.39 -22.57 8.64
C GLN A 201 1.88 -22.52 8.88
N LEU A 202 1.07 -22.23 7.85
CA LEU A 202 -0.37 -22.27 7.93
C LEU A 202 -0.87 -23.69 7.62
N ASP A 203 -1.84 -24.17 8.40
CA ASP A 203 -2.51 -25.46 8.19
C ASP A 203 -3.61 -25.32 7.11
N ILE A 204 -3.20 -25.18 5.84
CA ILE A 204 -4.11 -24.92 4.69
C ILE A 204 -3.96 -25.87 3.51
#